data_AF-A0A401P1S5-F1
#
_entry.id   AF-A0A401P1S5-F1
#
_cell.length_a   1.000
_cell.length_b   1.000
_cell.length_c   1.000
_cell.angle_alpha   90.00
_cell.angle_beta   90.00
_cell.angle_gamma   90.00
#
_symmetry.space_group_name_H-M   'P 1'
#
loop_
_entity.id
_entity.type
_entity.pdbx_description
1 polymer ?
#
loop_
_entity_poly.entity_id
_entity_poly.type
_entity_poly.pdbx_seq_one_letter_code
_entity_poly.pdbx_strand_id
1 'polypeptide(L)'
;MQQGNLYRICRLEKQSTTGAYQQDLFANQALIFISPKSEPPILMLEKLVELCGGKVCKTLRKAGICIGHYKGKRPAGSQYLSENWILDCITQHALCPIDGYVLE
;
A
#
# COMPACT_ATOMS: atom_id res chain seq x y z
N MET A 1 32.13 -43.16 23.10
CA MET A 1 32.32 -42.77 21.69
C MET A 1 30.97 -42.32 21.15
N GLN A 2 30.67 -41.02 21.20
CA GLN A 2 29.41 -40.47 20.72
C GLN A 2 29.51 -40.17 19.22
N GLN A 3 28.65 -40.79 18.42
CA GLN A 3 28.44 -40.46 17.01
C GLN A 3 27.03 -39.89 16.85
N GLY A 4 26.88 -38.93 15.94
CA GLY A 4 25.62 -38.77 15.22
C GLY A 4 25.01 -37.38 15.21
N ASN A 5 25.55 -36.54 14.32
CA ASN A 5 24.84 -35.52 13.54
C ASN A 5 24.07 -34.40 14.25
N LEU A 6 24.74 -33.25 14.26
CA LEU A 6 24.20 -31.92 13.99
C LEU A 6 23.00 -31.92 13.03
N TYR A 7 21.80 -31.70 13.56
CA TYR A 7 20.67 -31.18 12.79
C TYR A 7 20.37 -29.74 13.24
N ARG A 8 21.32 -28.83 13.05
CA ARG A 8 21.02 -27.40 12.94
C ARG A 8 20.53 -27.18 11.51
N ILE A 9 19.24 -27.39 11.30
CA ILE A 9 18.61 -27.02 10.03
C ILE A 9 18.90 -25.54 9.80
N CYS A 10 19.45 -25.31 8.61
CA CYS A 10 20.06 -24.10 8.11
C CYS A 10 19.19 -22.87 8.40
N ARG A 11 19.68 -21.97 9.25
CA ARG A 11 19.13 -20.62 9.39
C ARG A 11 19.44 -19.95 8.05
N LEU A 12 18.51 -20.03 7.10
CA LEU A 12 18.70 -19.52 5.75
C LEU A 12 19.14 -18.05 5.85
N GLU A 13 20.35 -17.81 5.37
CA GLU A 13 21.07 -16.54 5.38
C GLU A 13 20.20 -15.44 4.74
N LYS A 14 19.59 -14.55 5.54
CA LYS A 14 18.96 -13.31 5.03
C LYS A 14 20.02 -12.22 4.85
N GLN A 15 21.05 -12.50 4.05
CA GLN A 15 22.09 -11.50 3.74
C GLN A 15 22.52 -11.64 2.28
N SER A 16 21.59 -11.41 1.34
CA SER A 16 21.88 -10.91 0.00
C SER A 16 20.60 -10.50 -0.71
N THR A 17 20.14 -9.30 -0.39
CA THR A 17 19.55 -8.39 -1.37
C THR A 17 19.88 -6.97 -0.93
N THR A 18 20.77 -6.30 -1.68
CA THR A 18 20.99 -4.85 -1.64
C THR A 18 19.81 -4.16 -2.32
N GLY A 19 18.63 -4.31 -1.73
CA GLY A 19 17.36 -3.91 -2.32
C GLY A 19 16.25 -4.83 -1.84
N ALA A 20 16.04 -4.87 -0.51
CA ALA A 20 14.98 -5.65 0.11
C ALA A 20 13.71 -5.53 -0.73
N TYR A 21 13.17 -6.67 -1.16
CA TYR A 21 11.89 -6.75 -1.88
C TYR A 21 10.86 -5.88 -1.15
N GLN A 22 10.65 -4.65 -1.64
CA GLN A 22 9.93 -3.60 -0.93
C GLN A 22 8.42 -3.84 -1.05
N GLN A 23 7.91 -4.87 -0.39
CA GLN A 23 6.47 -5.01 -0.12
C GLN A 23 5.98 -4.00 0.93
N ASP A 24 6.62 -2.84 1.01
CA ASP A 24 6.41 -1.78 1.99
C ASP A 24 6.18 -0.43 1.29
N LEU A 25 5.87 -0.47 -0.02
CA LEU A 25 5.65 0.69 -0.89
C LEU A 25 4.77 1.76 -0.25
N PHE A 26 3.71 1.36 0.47
CA PHE A 26 2.77 2.26 1.10
C PHE A 26 2.89 2.36 2.63
N ALA A 27 3.89 1.76 3.28
CA ALA A 27 3.90 1.68 4.74
C ALA A 27 4.13 3.01 5.46
N ASN A 28 4.83 3.94 4.79
CA ASN A 28 5.03 5.30 5.28
C ASN A 28 3.93 6.27 4.81
N GLN A 29 2.89 5.78 4.13
CA GLN A 29 1.77 6.61 3.71
C GLN A 29 0.77 6.80 4.86
N ALA A 30 0.02 7.90 4.79
CA ALA A 30 -1.10 8.13 5.68
C ALA A 30 -2.20 7.07 5.47
N LEU A 31 -3.16 7.00 6.40
CA LEU A 31 -4.31 6.10 6.24
C LEU A 31 -5.03 6.39 4.92
N ILE A 32 -5.25 5.33 4.14
CA ILE A 32 -5.88 5.40 2.83
C ILE A 32 -7.36 5.05 3.00
N PHE A 33 -8.25 5.93 2.55
CA PHE A 33 -9.66 5.62 2.36
C PHE A 33 -9.90 5.36 0.88
N ILE A 34 -10.63 4.31 0.53
CA ILE A 34 -11.02 4.02 -0.86
C ILE A 34 -12.53 4.20 -0.98
N SER A 35 -12.95 4.93 -2.02
CA SER A 35 -14.36 5.18 -2.29
C SER A 35 -15.09 3.86 -2.57
N PRO A 36 -16.29 3.65 -2.02
CA PRO A 36 -17.07 2.43 -2.29
C PRO A 36 -17.54 2.32 -3.74
N LYS A 37 -17.42 3.41 -4.52
CA LYS A 37 -17.73 3.46 -5.96
C LYS A 37 -16.47 3.42 -6.82
N SER A 38 -15.34 2.99 -6.26
CA SER A 38 -14.08 2.97 -7.00
C SER A 38 -14.12 1.95 -8.13
N GLU A 39 -13.37 2.25 -9.19
CA GLU A 39 -13.11 1.33 -10.29
C GLU A 39 -11.59 1.24 -10.50
N PRO A 40 -10.93 0.10 -10.20
CA PRO A 40 -11.48 -1.22 -9.84
C PRO A 40 -12.16 -1.31 -8.45
N PRO A 41 -12.89 -2.41 -8.16
CA PRO A 41 -13.69 -2.55 -6.93
C PRO A 41 -12.88 -2.34 -5.65
N ILE A 42 -13.50 -1.68 -4.66
CA ILE A 42 -12.86 -1.29 -3.38
C ILE A 42 -12.05 -2.41 -2.73
N LEU A 43 -12.59 -3.63 -2.64
CA LEU A 43 -11.92 -4.76 -1.99
C LEU A 43 -10.60 -5.13 -2.67
N MET A 44 -10.51 -4.96 -3.99
CA MET A 44 -9.29 -5.23 -4.75
C MET A 44 -8.23 -4.18 -4.44
N LEU A 45 -8.60 -2.90 -4.47
CA LEU A 45 -7.68 -1.81 -4.12
C LEU A 45 -7.23 -1.89 -2.65
N GLU A 46 -8.15 -2.21 -1.73
CA GLU A 46 -7.81 -2.41 -0.31
C GLU A 46 -6.76 -3.51 -0.17
N LYS A 47 -6.99 -4.65 -0.84
CA LYS A 47 -6.07 -5.78 -0.78
C LYS A 47 -4.70 -5.45 -1.35
N LEU A 48 -4.64 -4.71 -2.46
CA LEU A 48 -3.40 -4.26 -3.07
C LEU A 48 -2.61 -3.34 -2.14
N VAL A 49 -3.29 -2.37 -1.51
CA VAL A 49 -2.67 -1.45 -0.54
C VAL A 49 -2.08 -2.23 0.64
N GLU A 50 -2.84 -3.17 1.22
CA GLU A 50 -2.38 -3.97 2.36
C GLU A 50 -1.19 -4.89 1.99
N LEU A 51 -1.21 -5.51 0.81
CA LEU A 51 -0.10 -6.34 0.32
C LEU A 51 1.18 -5.54 0.07
N CYS A 52 1.05 -4.25 -0.20
CA CYS A 52 2.13 -3.30 -0.40
C CYS A 52 2.49 -2.52 0.89
N GLY A 53 2.07 -3.01 2.06
CA GLY A 53 2.43 -2.48 3.38
C GLY A 53 1.61 -1.27 3.84
N GLY A 54 0.65 -0.82 3.03
CA GLY A 54 -0.21 0.32 3.36
C GLY A 54 -1.32 -0.03 4.35
N LYS A 55 -1.97 1.01 4.87
CA LYS A 55 -3.07 0.87 5.83
C LYS A 55 -4.32 1.52 5.28
N VAL A 56 -5.41 0.74 5.24
CA VAL A 56 -6.72 1.22 4.80
C VAL A 56 -7.61 1.59 5.98
N CYS A 57 -8.55 2.52 5.77
CA CYS A 57 -9.53 2.91 6.76
C CYS A 57 -10.92 3.07 6.15
N LYS A 58 -11.94 2.79 6.96
CA LYS A 58 -13.35 2.88 6.55
C LYS A 58 -13.97 4.27 6.70
N THR A 59 -13.19 5.26 7.14
CA THR A 59 -13.70 6.59 7.51
C THR A 59 -12.83 7.70 6.96
N LEU A 60 -13.41 8.50 6.07
CA LEU A 60 -12.75 9.68 5.46
C LEU A 60 -12.08 10.63 6.45
N ARG A 61 -12.70 10.87 7.61
CA ARG A 61 -12.15 11.80 8.62
C ARG A 61 -10.80 11.38 9.21
N LYS A 62 -10.45 10.10 9.10
CA LYS A 62 -9.16 9.56 9.56
C LYS A 62 -8.15 9.45 8.42
N ALA A 63 -8.59 9.63 7.18
CA ALA A 63 -7.79 9.40 6.00
C ALA A 63 -6.92 10.61 5.69
N GLY A 64 -5.63 10.38 5.47
CA GLY A 64 -4.75 11.40 4.87
C GLY A 64 -4.81 11.36 3.34
N ILE A 65 -5.15 10.20 2.77
CA ILE A 65 -5.30 9.99 1.33
C ILE A 65 -6.66 9.33 1.08
N CYS A 66 -7.41 9.87 0.14
CA CYS A 66 -8.71 9.38 -0.30
C CYS A 66 -8.60 9.00 -1.77
N ILE A 67 -9.01 7.79 -2.12
CA ILE A 67 -8.88 7.22 -3.46
C ILE A 67 -10.25 7.04 -4.10
N GLY A 68 -10.37 7.48 -5.35
CA GLY A 68 -11.59 7.42 -6.14
C GLY A 68 -12.56 8.58 -5.87
N HIS A 69 -13.51 8.76 -6.78
CA HIS A 69 -14.48 9.86 -6.71
C HIS A 69 -15.35 9.77 -5.45
N TYR A 70 -15.49 10.89 -4.74
CA TYR A 70 -16.36 11.01 -3.58
C TYR A 70 -17.27 12.24 -3.71
N LYS A 71 -18.59 12.01 -3.72
CA LYS A 71 -19.61 13.06 -3.94
C LYS A 71 -20.01 13.84 -2.68
N GLY A 72 -19.42 13.53 -1.52
CA GLY A 72 -19.74 14.17 -0.24
C GLY A 72 -18.76 15.27 0.14
N LYS A 73 -18.93 15.82 1.35
CA LYS A 73 -18.03 16.82 1.90
C LYS A 73 -16.63 16.22 2.07
N ARG A 74 -15.65 16.89 1.46
CA ARG A 74 -14.23 16.56 1.55
C ARG A 74 -13.62 17.26 2.76
N PRO A 75 -13.25 16.56 3.85
CA PRO A 75 -12.45 17.16 4.91
C PRO A 75 -11.16 17.77 4.36
N ALA A 76 -10.82 18.96 4.88
CA ALA A 76 -9.58 19.65 4.55
C ALA A 76 -8.37 18.90 5.11
N GLY A 77 -7.24 18.97 4.41
CA GLY A 77 -5.99 18.31 4.81
C GLY A 77 -5.83 16.88 4.29
N SER A 78 -6.86 16.27 3.70
CA SER A 78 -6.76 15.00 2.98
C SER A 78 -6.48 15.24 1.50
N GLN A 79 -5.66 14.39 0.90
CA GLN A 79 -5.45 14.33 -0.56
C GLN A 79 -6.55 13.48 -1.19
N TYR A 80 -7.09 13.90 -2.33
CA TYR A 80 -8.12 13.15 -3.07
C TYR A 80 -7.52 12.77 -4.41
N LEU A 81 -7.25 11.48 -4.62
CA LEU A 81 -6.57 10.97 -5.79
C LEU A 81 -7.44 9.93 -6.50
N SER A 82 -7.17 9.71 -7.79
CA SER A 82 -7.76 8.62 -8.55
C SER A 82 -7.17 7.26 -8.17
N GLU A 83 -7.91 6.21 -8.50
CA GLU A 83 -7.51 4.81 -8.36
C GLU A 83 -6.18 4.52 -9.08
N ASN A 84 -5.94 5.22 -10.19
CA ASN A 84 -4.72 5.09 -10.99
C ASN A 84 -3.45 5.38 -10.18
N TRP A 85 -3.51 6.22 -9.14
CA TRP A 85 -2.33 6.47 -8.31
C TRP A 85 -1.84 5.19 -7.63
N ILE A 86 -2.75 4.39 -7.07
CA ILE A 86 -2.39 3.09 -6.48
C ILE A 86 -1.82 2.17 -7.56
N LEU A 87 -2.53 2.05 -8.69
CA LEU A 87 -2.16 1.11 -9.75
C LEU A 87 -0.79 1.43 -10.32
N ASP A 88 -0.54 2.70 -10.66
CA ASP A 88 0.75 3.14 -11.19
C ASP A 88 1.86 3.03 -10.16
N CYS A 89 1.61 3.34 -8.88
CA CYS A 89 2.62 3.16 -7.84
C CYS A 89 3.07 1.68 -7.76
N ILE A 90 2.11 0.75 -7.86
CA ILE A 90 2.39 -0.69 -7.83
C ILE A 90 3.10 -1.12 -9.11
N THR A 91 2.64 -0.66 -10.28
CA THR A 91 3.22 -1.00 -11.59
C THR A 91 4.65 -0.50 -11.72
N GLN A 92 4.94 0.72 -11.27
CA GLN A 92 6.28 1.31 -11.27
C GLN A 92 7.12 0.85 -10.07
N HIS A 93 6.50 0.16 -9.10
CA HIS A 93 7.11 -0.24 -7.84
C HIS A 93 7.81 0.95 -7.12
N ALA A 94 7.17 2.11 -7.19
CA ALA A 94 7.67 3.39 -6.66
C ALA A 94 6.50 4.32 -6.35
N LEU A 95 6.68 5.27 -5.41
CA LEU A 95 5.64 6.25 -5.10
C LEU A 95 5.56 7.31 -6.20
N CYS A 96 4.44 7.36 -6.91
CA CYS A 96 4.17 8.35 -7.94
C CYS A 96 3.85 9.73 -7.31
N PRO A 97 4.26 10.84 -7.93
CA PRO A 97 3.81 12.17 -7.55
C PRO A 97 2.28 12.28 -7.61
N ILE A 98 1.67 12.93 -6.63
CA ILE A 98 0.21 12.99 -6.49
C ILE A 98 -0.48 13.92 -7.51
N ASP A 99 0.25 14.90 -8.05
CA ASP A 99 -0.30 16.03 -8.83
C ASP A 99 -1.13 15.58 -10.04
N GLY A 100 -0.63 14.58 -10.79
CA GLY A 100 -1.32 14.03 -11.95
C GLY A 100 -2.53 13.13 -11.64
N TYR A 101 -2.82 12.90 -10.36
CA TYR A 101 -3.89 12.00 -9.92
C TYR A 101 -4.96 12.70 -9.10
N VAL A 102 -4.82 14.00 -8.81
CA VAL A 102 -5.77 14.75 -7.97
C VAL A 102 -7.15 14.76 -8.63
N LEU A 103 -8.17 14.42 -7.85
CA LEU A 103 -9.58 14.48 -8.26
C LEU A 103 -10.23 15.75 -7.76
N GLU A 104 -10.90 16.48 -8.65
CA GLU A 104 -11.69 17.68 -8.35
C GLU A 104 -12.99 17.40 -7.59
#